data_AF-X0ZU85-F1
#
_entry.id   AF-X0ZU85-F1
#
_cell.length_a   1.000
_cell.length_b   1.000
_cell.length_c   1.000
_cell.angle_alpha   90.00
_cell.angle_beta   90.00
_cell.angle_gamma   90.00
#
_symmetry.space_group_name_H-M   'P 1'
#
loop_
_entity.id
_entity.type
_entity.pdbx_description
1 polymer ?
#
loop_
_entity_poly.entity_id
_entity_poly.type
_entity_poly.pdbx_seq_one_letter_code
_entity_poly.pdbx_strand_id
1 'polypeptide(L)'
;PCYPQAKELKEAGNTIISILGARTKDLLFWQDKMTAVSDKLIIATNDGSEGMKGFVTDPLKKLLSEEKISLVIAIGPMIMMKNVALMTSGIVPFCLL
;
A
#
# COMPACT_ATOMS: atom_id res chain seq x y z
N PRO A 1 3.43 10.50 1.67
CA PRO A 1 4.81 10.30 2.17
C PRO A 1 5.56 9.18 1.43
N CYS A 2 4.89 8.12 0.96
CA CYS A 2 5.53 7.01 0.24
C CYS A 2 6.01 7.31 -1.20
N TYR A 3 5.64 8.47 -1.77
CA TYR A 3 5.91 8.78 -3.18
C TYR A 3 7.39 8.79 -3.56
N PRO A 4 8.31 9.45 -2.81
CA PRO A 4 9.73 9.46 -3.14
C PRO A 4 10.32 8.05 -3.18
N GLN A 5 9.98 7.20 -2.19
CA GLN A 5 10.48 5.82 -2.13
C GLN A 5 9.92 4.98 -3.28
N ALA A 6 8.63 5.12 -3.59
CA ALA A 6 8.02 4.42 -4.72
C ALA A 6 8.68 4.82 -6.05
N LYS A 7 8.95 6.12 -6.23
CA LYS A 7 9.64 6.65 -7.41
C LYS A 7 11.07 6.10 -7.54
N GLU A 8 11.87 6.19 -6.49
CA GLU A 8 13.26 5.70 -6.50
C GLU A 8 13.33 4.19 -6.75
N LEU A 9 12.46 3.40 -6.11
CA LEU A 9 12.40 1.96 -6.34
C LEU A 9 11.94 1.64 -7.76
N LYS A 10 11.01 2.42 -8.33
CA LYS A 10 10.57 2.27 -9.72
C LYS A 10 11.70 2.56 -10.70
N GLU A 11 12.44 3.65 -10.49
CA GLU A 11 13.60 4.04 -11.30
C GLU A 11 14.74 3.00 -11.20
N ALA A 12 14.86 2.32 -10.06
CA ALA A 12 15.77 1.18 -9.88
C ALA A 12 15.28 -0.13 -10.55
N GLY A 13 14.14 -0.12 -11.24
CA GLY A 13 13.63 -1.26 -12.01
C GLY A 13 12.75 -2.24 -11.24
N ASN A 14 12.27 -1.89 -10.04
CA ASN A 14 11.38 -2.74 -9.27
C ASN A 14 9.93 -2.69 -9.79
N THR A 15 9.18 -3.77 -9.58
CA THR A 15 7.72 -3.78 -9.72
C THR A 15 7.10 -3.15 -8.48
N ILE A 16 6.33 -2.08 -8.68
CA ILE A 16 5.73 -1.30 -7.59
C ILE A 16 4.22 -1.51 -7.55
N ILE A 17 3.75 -2.03 -6.41
CA ILE A 17 2.32 -2.10 -6.08
C ILE A 17 2.06 -1.12 -4.94
N SER A 18 1.24 -0.10 -5.21
CA SER A 18 0.87 0.90 -4.21
C SER A 18 -0.55 0.65 -3.71
N ILE A 19 -0.75 0.74 -2.40
CA ILE A 19 -2.09 0.71 -1.77
C ILE A 19 -2.35 2.07 -1.13
N LEU A 20 -3.38 2.78 -1.59
CA LEU A 20 -3.85 4.03 -0.98
C LEU A 20 -5.08 3.77 -0.13
N GLY A 21 -5.02 4.25 1.11
CA GLY A 21 -6.07 4.13 2.10
C GLY A 21 -6.60 5.47 2.54
N ALA A 22 -7.93 5.61 2.59
CA ALA A 22 -8.58 6.77 3.19
C ALA A 22 -9.86 6.36 3.94
N ARG A 23 -10.40 7.25 4.78
CA ARG A 23 -11.69 6.98 5.43
C ARG A 23 -12.85 7.06 4.44
N THR A 24 -12.78 8.04 3.54
CA THR A 24 -13.75 8.32 2.47
C THR A 24 -12.97 8.78 1.23
N LYS A 25 -13.62 8.76 0.05
CA LYS A 25 -13.02 9.15 -1.24
C LYS A 25 -12.47 10.58 -1.25
N ASP A 26 -13.14 11.50 -0.55
CA ASP A 26 -12.78 12.93 -0.56
C ASP A 26 -11.45 13.20 0.19
N LEU A 27 -10.97 12.20 0.96
CA LEU A 27 -9.69 12.24 1.65
C LEU A 27 -8.57 11.54 0.88
N LEU A 28 -8.88 10.91 -0.26
CA LEU A 28 -7.85 10.36 -1.14
C LEU A 28 -7.10 11.51 -1.81
N PHE A 29 -5.78 11.41 -1.81
CA PHE A 29 -4.92 12.40 -2.43
C PHE A 29 -3.84 11.71 -3.26
N TRP A 30 -3.36 12.42 -4.29
CA TRP A 30 -2.22 12.01 -5.11
C TRP A 30 -2.40 10.67 -5.83
N GLN A 31 -3.63 10.27 -6.16
CA GLN A 31 -3.89 9.06 -6.93
C GLN A 31 -3.10 9.07 -8.25
N ASP A 32 -3.27 10.11 -9.08
CA ASP A 32 -2.57 10.25 -10.36
C ASP A 32 -1.04 10.19 -10.21
N LYS A 33 -0.54 10.85 -9.17
CA LYS A 33 0.90 10.93 -8.88
C LYS A 33 1.46 9.57 -8.46
N MET A 34 0.71 8.79 -7.69
CA MET A 34 1.10 7.43 -7.31
C MET A 34 0.94 6.44 -8.46
N THR A 35 -0.11 6.57 -9.27
CA THR A 35 -0.28 5.79 -10.51
C THR A 35 0.92 5.94 -11.43
N ALA A 36 1.44 7.16 -11.60
CA ALA A 36 2.59 7.43 -12.47
C ALA A 36 3.89 6.73 -12.05
N VAL A 37 4.01 6.28 -10.79
CA VAL A 37 5.20 5.60 -10.25
C VAL A 37 4.91 4.16 -9.80
N SER A 38 3.74 3.62 -10.15
CA SER A 38 3.32 2.28 -9.74
C SER A 38 2.91 1.44 -10.94
N ASP A 39 3.26 0.15 -10.94
CA ASP A 39 2.74 -0.81 -11.92
C ASP A 39 1.29 -1.19 -11.63
N LYS A 40 0.89 -1.11 -10.35
CA LYS A 40 -0.47 -1.33 -9.90
C LYS A 40 -0.80 -0.38 -8.76
N LEU A 41 -1.93 0.32 -8.87
CA LEU A 41 -2.51 1.11 -7.79
C LEU A 41 -3.78 0.42 -7.29
N ILE A 42 -3.88 0.24 -5.98
CA ILE A 42 -5.08 -0.27 -5.31
C ILE A 42 -5.58 0.80 -4.35
N ILE A 43 -6.88 1.08 -4.41
CA ILE A 43 -7.54 2.04 -3.53
C ILE A 43 -8.43 1.27 -2.56
N ALA A 44 -8.36 1.63 -1.28
CA ALA A 44 -9.25 1.15 -0.25
C ALA A 44 -9.82 2.32 0.56
N THR A 45 -11.14 2.35 0.72
CA THR A 45 -11.83 3.33 1.55
C THR A 45 -12.64 2.64 2.64
N ASN A 46 -12.59 3.15 3.87
CA ASN A 46 -13.28 2.49 4.99
C ASN A 46 -14.80 2.38 4.76
N ASP A 47 -15.40 3.40 4.15
CA ASP A 47 -16.84 3.45 3.83
C ASP A 47 -17.20 2.76 2.50
N GLY A 48 -16.21 2.48 1.64
CA GLY A 48 -16.41 1.92 0.30
C GLY A 48 -16.81 2.95 -0.76
N SER A 49 -16.62 4.24 -0.48
CA SER A 49 -16.93 5.33 -1.41
C SER A 49 -16.03 5.33 -2.65
N GLU A 50 -14.86 4.67 -2.61
CA GLU A 50 -14.00 4.42 -3.75
C GLU A 50 -13.13 3.16 -3.55
N GLY A 51 -12.95 2.39 -4.63
CA GLY A 51 -12.14 1.17 -4.60
C GLY A 51 -12.73 0.08 -3.70
N MET A 52 -11.87 -0.61 -2.96
CA MET A 52 -12.27 -1.67 -2.04
C MET A 52 -12.80 -1.08 -0.73
N LYS A 53 -13.98 -1.51 -0.29
CA LYS A 53 -14.46 -1.19 1.05
C LYS A 53 -13.62 -1.91 2.11
N GLY A 54 -13.03 -1.15 3.04
CA GLY A 54 -12.25 -1.70 4.15
C GLY A 54 -10.97 -0.92 4.42
N PHE A 55 -10.02 -1.57 5.09
CA PHE A 55 -8.72 -1.01 5.41
C PHE A 55 -7.67 -1.44 4.39
N VAL A 56 -6.53 -0.74 4.33
CA VAL A 56 -5.39 -1.10 3.44
C VAL A 56 -4.83 -2.51 3.69
N THR A 57 -5.08 -3.07 4.88
CA THR A 57 -4.70 -4.44 5.24
C THR A 57 -5.49 -5.50 4.46
N ASP A 58 -6.69 -5.19 3.99
CA ASP A 58 -7.53 -6.13 3.26
C ASP A 58 -6.96 -6.47 1.86
N PRO A 59 -6.63 -5.48 1.00
CA PRO A 59 -5.93 -5.77 -0.25
C PRO A 59 -4.51 -6.28 -0.02
N LEU A 60 -3.81 -5.84 1.04
CA LEU A 60 -2.48 -6.38 1.36
C LEU A 60 -2.54 -7.89 1.64
N LYS A 61 -3.51 -8.34 2.45
CA LYS A 61 -3.69 -9.76 2.75
C LYS A 61 -3.91 -10.59 1.49
N LYS A 62 -4.71 -10.07 0.55
CA LYS A 62 -4.94 -10.72 -0.74
C LYS A 62 -3.65 -10.80 -1.56
N LEU A 63 -2.91 -9.71 -1.68
CA LEU A 63 -1.63 -9.69 -2.40
C LEU A 63 -0.62 -10.69 -1.83
N LEU A 64 -0.49 -10.78 -0.49
CA LEU A 64 0.43 -11.72 0.15
C LEU A 64 0.09 -13.19 -0.13
N SER A 65 -1.15 -13.49 -0.54
CA SER A 65 -1.56 -14.84 -0.95
C SER A 65 -1.39 -15.14 -2.44
N GLU A 66 -1.29 -14.10 -3.27
CA GLU A 66 -1.25 -14.19 -4.73
C GLU A 66 0.16 -13.94 -5.30
N GLU A 67 0.96 -13.14 -4.60
CA GLU A 67 2.23 -12.59 -5.08
C GLU A 67 3.36 -12.79 -4.07
N LYS A 68 4.58 -12.98 -4.56
CA LYS A 68 5.78 -12.99 -3.71
C LYS A 68 6.27 -11.57 -3.47
N ILE A 69 6.08 -11.05 -2.25
CA ILE A 69 6.49 -9.70 -1.88
C ILE A 69 7.83 -9.73 -1.14
N SER A 70 8.78 -8.90 -1.59
CA SER A 70 10.13 -8.81 -0.99
C SER A 70 10.26 -7.71 0.06
N LEU A 71 9.51 -6.62 -0.10
CA LEU A 71 9.57 -5.44 0.76
C LEU A 71 8.18 -4.82 0.88
N VAL A 72 7.81 -4.45 2.10
CA VAL A 72 6.63 -3.61 2.36
C VAL A 72 7.09 -2.31 3.03
N ILE A 73 6.59 -1.17 2.54
CA ILE A 73 6.79 0.15 3.15
C ILE A 73 5.42 0.68 3.55
N ALA A 74 5.19 0.90 4.84
CA ALA A 74 3.88 1.28 5.36
C ALA A 74 3.98 2.57 6.16
N ILE A 75 3.41 3.66 5.62
CA ILE A 75 3.42 4.97 6.29
C ILE A 75 1.98 5.42 6.52
N GLY A 76 1.61 5.63 7.78
CA GLY A 76 0.28 6.11 8.16
C GLY A 76 0.08 6.11 9.68
N PRO A 77 -1.18 6.05 10.16
CA PRO A 77 -1.45 6.00 11.59
C PRO A 77 -0.75 4.82 12.26
N MET A 78 -0.26 4.98 13.49
CA MET A 78 0.52 3.93 14.18
C MET A 78 -0.19 2.57 14.24
N ILE A 79 -1.51 2.56 14.44
CA ILE A 79 -2.29 1.30 14.47
C ILE A 79 -2.30 0.60 13.11
N MET A 80 -2.33 1.36 12.02
CA MET A 80 -2.26 0.83 10.66
C MET A 80 -0.88 0.22 10.41
N MET A 81 0.19 0.95 10.74
CA MET A 81 1.58 0.50 10.59
C MET A 81 1.84 -0.77 11.42
N LYS A 82 1.39 -0.81 12.67
CA LYS A 82 1.44 -2.01 13.52
C LYS A 82 0.75 -3.21 12.87
N ASN A 83 -0.46 -3.01 12.33
CA ASN A 83 -1.21 -4.10 11.72
C ASN A 83 -0.56 -4.61 10.44
N VAL A 84 0.05 -3.72 9.64
CA VAL A 84 0.83 -4.13 8.46
C VAL A 84 2.05 -4.94 8.89
N ALA A 85 2.83 -4.45 9.86
CA ALA A 85 4.01 -5.17 10.35
C ALA A 85 3.66 -6.58 10.86
N LEU A 86 2.60 -6.71 11.66
CA LEU A 86 2.11 -7.99 12.16
C LEU A 86 1.64 -8.91 11.03
N MET A 87 0.92 -8.37 10.04
CA MET A 87 0.44 -9.13 8.89
C MET A 87 1.58 -9.67 8.02
N THR A 88 2.67 -8.93 7.89
CA THR A 88 3.82 -9.32 7.06
C THR A 88 4.86 -10.17 7.80
N SER A 89 4.75 -10.27 9.13
CA SER A 89 5.74 -10.96 9.97
C SER A 89 5.87 -12.43 9.59
N GLY A 90 7.08 -12.86 9.24
CA GLY A 90 7.37 -14.23 8.81
C GLY A 90 6.95 -14.56 7.36
N ILE A 91 6.36 -13.59 6.64
CA ILE A 91 5.93 -13.74 5.24
C ILE A 91 6.84 -12.92 4.33
N VAL A 92 7.06 -11.65 4.67
CA VAL A 92 7.88 -10.73 3.88
C VAL A 92 9.26 -10.59 4.53
N PRO A 93 10.36 -10.63 3.76
CA PRO A 93 11.71 -10.45 4.29
C PRO A 93 11.94 -9.11 5.00
N PHE A 94 11.32 -8.03 4.51
CA PHE A 94 11.51 -6.67 5.04
C PHE A 94 10.19 -5.90 5.12
N CYS A 95 9.94 -5.25 6.27
CA CYS A 95 8.85 -4.30 6.47
C CYS A 95 9.41 -3.01 7.09
N LEU A 96 9.22 -1.87 6.43
CA LEU A 96 9.61 -0.54 6.89
C LEU A 96 8.37 0.28 7.30
N LEU A 97 8.45 0.97 8.44
CA LEU A 97 7.38 1.79 9.03
C LEU A 97 7.75 3.28 9.00
#